data_AF-A0A1K1PEL6-F1
#
_entry.id   AF-A0A1K1PEL6-F1
#
_cell.length_a   1.000
_cell.length_b   1.000
_cell.length_c   1.000
_cell.angle_alpha   90.00
_cell.angle_beta   90.00
_cell.angle_gamma   90.00
#
_symmetry.space_group_name_H-M   'P 1'
#
loop_
_entity.id
_entity.type
_entity.pdbx_description
1 polymer ?
#
loop_
_entity_poly.entity_id
_entity_poly.type
_entity_poly.pdbx_seq_one_letter_code
_entity_poly.pdbx_strand_id
1 'polypeptide(L)'
;MILDEVRAVYEEYTAQVTRLESDRKAWDGLFGMGKKLADDPCHERFYEELEKLLKAFAEEKPSSEEIRSVLELIYRAPCNEEQPSSAVMPMNAVHSLTPELAEMLSAKDAEAVLEQYKKDYPRNKRFPAHKNVIKALERAQKS
;
A
#
# COMPACT_ATOMS: atom_id res chain seq x y z
N MET A 1 -5.55 7.84 -15.86
CA MET A 1 -5.44 6.38 -15.73
C MET A 1 -5.28 6.09 -14.25
N ILE A 2 -6.07 5.19 -13.67
CA ILE A 2 -6.06 4.91 -12.21
C ILE A 2 -4.65 4.68 -11.64
N LEU A 3 -3.76 4.06 -12.42
CA LEU A 3 -2.39 3.79 -11.99
C LEU A 3 -1.61 5.07 -11.70
N ASP A 4 -1.84 6.14 -12.47
CA ASP A 4 -1.20 7.44 -12.26
C ASP A 4 -1.79 8.15 -11.03
N GLU A 5 -3.08 7.96 -10.77
CA GLU A 5 -3.75 8.52 -9.59
C GLU A 5 -3.28 7.84 -8.30
N VAL A 6 -3.16 6.51 -8.31
CA VAL A 6 -2.58 5.77 -7.18
C VAL A 6 -1.11 6.18 -6.98
N ARG A 7 -0.33 6.36 -8.06
CA ARG A 7 1.05 6.89 -7.95
C ARG A 7 1.08 8.25 -7.29
N ALA A 8 0.22 9.17 -7.72
CA ALA A 8 0.14 10.52 -7.18
C ALA A 8 -0.14 10.51 -5.66
N VAL A 9 -1.06 9.64 -5.19
CA VAL A 9 -1.34 9.48 -3.75
C VAL A 9 -0.10 9.00 -2.99
N TYR A 10 0.66 8.04 -3.52
CA TYR A 10 1.91 7.58 -2.90
C TYR A 10 3.00 8.65 -2.93
N GLU A 11 3.16 9.38 -4.02
CA GLU A 11 4.14 10.46 -4.18
C GLU A 11 3.85 11.63 -3.23
N GLU A 12 2.59 12.05 -3.11
CA GLU A 12 2.17 13.10 -2.18
C GLU A 12 2.42 12.68 -0.74
N TYR A 13 2.00 11.47 -0.38
CA TYR A 13 2.20 10.92 0.95
C TYR A 13 3.68 10.83 1.33
N THR A 14 4.52 10.27 0.45
CA THR A 14 5.96 10.11 0.70
C THR A 14 6.69 11.44 0.78
N ALA A 15 6.32 12.42 -0.06
CA ALA A 15 6.85 13.77 0.01
C ALA A 15 6.50 14.43 1.36
N GLN A 16 5.28 14.25 1.84
CA GLN A 16 4.84 14.78 3.13
C GLN A 16 5.60 14.14 4.30
N VAL A 17 5.70 12.80 4.33
CA VAL A 17 6.45 12.09 5.38
C VAL A 17 7.93 12.48 5.37
N THR A 18 8.55 12.63 4.19
CA THR A 18 9.95 13.06 4.06
C THR A 18 10.19 14.43 4.68
N ARG A 19 9.27 15.39 4.43
CA ARG A 19 9.34 16.72 5.03
C ARG A 19 9.24 16.66 6.55
N LEU A 20 8.26 15.91 7.06
CA LEU A 20 8.06 15.76 8.51
C LEU A 20 9.25 15.07 9.20
N GLU A 21 9.84 14.03 8.59
CA GLU A 21 11.06 13.39 9.11
C GLU A 21 12.24 14.37 9.13
N SER A 22 12.36 15.22 8.11
CA SER A 22 13.43 16.22 8.00
C SER A 22 13.28 17.34 9.03
N ASP A 23 12.07 17.86 9.21
CA ASP A 23 11.77 18.88 10.20
C ASP A 23 12.05 18.35 11.61
N ARG A 24 11.60 17.13 11.92
CA ARG A 24 11.87 16.51 13.22
C ARG A 24 13.36 16.40 13.53
N LYS A 25 14.18 15.96 12.57
CA LYS A 25 15.65 15.88 12.76
C LYS A 25 16.26 17.24 13.12
N ALA A 26 15.69 18.35 12.66
CA ALA A 26 16.14 19.69 13.02
C ALA A 26 15.75 20.09 14.47
N TRP A 27 14.60 19.61 14.98
CA TRP A 27 14.05 19.99 16.29
C TRP A 27 14.35 19.02 17.44
N ASP A 28 14.65 17.74 17.15
CA ASP A 28 15.01 16.72 18.16
C ASP A 28 16.29 17.09 18.95
N GLY A 29 17.07 18.08 18.47
CA GLY A 29 18.20 18.67 19.20
C GLY A 29 17.87 19.81 20.17
N LEU A 30 16.65 20.37 20.13
CA LEU A 30 16.31 21.60 20.87
C LEU A 30 15.36 21.35 22.05
N PHE A 31 14.29 20.58 21.87
CA PHE A 31 13.31 20.32 22.93
C PHE A 31 12.55 19.00 22.64
N GLY A 32 12.72 17.99 23.50
CA GLY A 32 12.11 16.65 23.38
C GLY A 32 10.59 16.59 23.57
N MET A 33 9.84 17.55 23.03
CA MET A 33 8.40 17.74 23.17
C MET A 33 7.67 17.79 21.82
N GLY A 34 8.18 17.07 20.81
CA GLY A 34 7.55 16.96 19.49
C GLY A 34 6.39 15.96 19.46
N LYS A 35 5.30 16.30 18.74
CA LYS A 35 4.22 15.37 18.38
C LYS A 35 4.81 14.17 17.62
N LYS A 36 4.38 12.94 17.91
CA LYS A 36 4.94 11.76 17.24
C LYS A 36 4.54 11.80 15.77
N LEU A 37 5.51 11.61 14.86
CA LEU A 37 5.26 11.49 13.42
C LEU A 37 4.19 10.44 13.11
N ALA A 38 4.18 9.35 13.88
CA ALA A 38 3.18 8.28 13.78
C ALA A 38 1.73 8.72 14.05
N ASP A 39 1.52 9.87 14.71
CA ASP A 39 0.21 10.44 15.02
C ASP A 39 -0.15 11.59 14.04
N ASP A 40 0.63 11.79 12.97
CA ASP A 40 0.34 12.83 11.99
C ASP A 40 -0.87 12.44 11.11
N PRO A 41 -1.83 13.36 10.88
CA PRO A 41 -3.01 13.08 10.05
C PRO A 41 -2.71 12.66 8.61
N CYS A 42 -1.49 12.87 8.09
CA CYS A 42 -1.11 12.42 6.75
C CYS A 42 -1.29 10.91 6.54
N HIS A 43 -1.11 10.10 7.57
CA HIS A 43 -1.28 8.65 7.48
C HIS A 43 -2.75 8.25 7.25
N GLU A 44 -3.66 8.93 7.95
CA GLU A 44 -5.11 8.74 7.81
C GLU A 44 -5.58 9.22 6.44
N ARG A 45 -5.15 10.41 6.00
CA ARG A 45 -5.48 10.94 4.67
C ARG A 45 -5.01 10.02 3.54
N PHE A 46 -3.77 9.53 3.62
CA PHE A 46 -3.23 8.57 2.66
C PHE A 46 -4.11 7.32 2.56
N TYR A 47 -4.57 6.80 3.70
CA TYR A 47 -5.46 5.65 3.74
C TYR A 47 -6.82 5.96 3.09
N GLU A 48 -7.46 7.06 3.47
CA GLU A 48 -8.78 7.46 2.99
C GLU A 48 -8.80 7.76 1.48
N GLU A 49 -7.78 8.46 0.98
CA GLU A 49 -7.67 8.79 -0.44
C GLU A 49 -7.47 7.54 -1.28
N LEU A 50 -6.59 6.64 -0.84
CA LEU A 50 -6.38 5.38 -1.53
C LEU A 50 -7.63 4.49 -1.48
N GLU A 51 -8.31 4.41 -0.33
CA GLU A 51 -9.55 3.65 -0.20
C GLU A 51 -10.62 4.17 -1.18
N LYS A 52 -10.80 5.48 -1.25
CA LYS A 52 -11.76 6.11 -2.17
C LYS A 52 -11.43 5.78 -3.63
N LEU A 53 -10.17 5.89 -4.03
CA LEU A 53 -9.73 5.57 -5.38
C LEU A 53 -9.97 4.10 -5.73
N LEU A 54 -9.60 3.18 -4.83
CA LEU A 54 -9.75 1.74 -5.09
C LEU A 54 -11.22 1.30 -5.15
N LYS A 55 -12.10 1.91 -4.34
CA LYS A 55 -13.55 1.66 -4.42
C LYS A 55 -14.14 2.14 -5.74
N ALA A 56 -13.84 3.37 -6.14
CA ALA A 56 -14.29 3.90 -7.43
C ALA A 56 -13.78 3.03 -8.60
N PHE A 57 -12.51 2.64 -8.55
CA PHE A 57 -11.92 1.75 -9.54
C PHE A 57 -12.62 0.39 -9.60
N ALA A 58 -12.98 -0.22 -8.46
CA ALA A 58 -13.72 -1.49 -8.45
C ALA A 58 -15.10 -1.38 -9.11
N GLU A 59 -15.80 -0.25 -8.92
CA GLU A 59 -17.11 0.01 -9.52
C GLU A 59 -17.07 0.13 -11.05
N GLU A 60 -15.94 0.56 -11.61
CA GLU A 60 -15.71 0.67 -13.06
C GLU A 60 -15.58 -0.69 -13.78
N LYS A 61 -15.57 -1.81 -13.03
CA LYS A 61 -15.38 -3.18 -13.54
C LYS A 61 -14.13 -3.33 -14.41
N PRO A 62 -12.95 -3.04 -13.84
CA PRO A 62 -11.70 -3.04 -14.57
C PRO A 62 -11.31 -4.44 -15.02
N SER A 63 -10.46 -4.50 -16.04
CA SER A 63 -9.87 -5.75 -16.48
C SER A 63 -8.91 -6.33 -15.43
N SER A 64 -8.71 -7.64 -15.49
CA SER A 64 -7.73 -8.34 -14.64
C SER A 64 -6.32 -7.75 -14.76
N GLU A 65 -5.93 -7.27 -15.95
CA GLU A 65 -4.62 -6.66 -16.19
C GLU A 65 -4.47 -5.30 -15.48
N GLU A 66 -5.51 -4.47 -15.52
CA GLU A 66 -5.53 -3.18 -14.82
C GLU A 66 -5.48 -3.37 -13.31
N ILE A 67 -6.29 -4.30 -12.79
CA ILE A 67 -6.27 -4.67 -11.37
C ILE A 67 -4.88 -5.12 -10.96
N ARG A 68 -4.29 -6.05 -11.72
CA ARG A 68 -2.94 -6.55 -11.45
C ARG A 68 -1.92 -5.42 -11.39
N SER A 69 -1.96 -4.48 -12.32
CA SER A 69 -1.03 -3.34 -12.37
C SER A 69 -1.13 -2.46 -11.12
N VAL A 70 -2.36 -2.18 -10.66
CA VAL A 70 -2.60 -1.40 -9.44
C VAL A 70 -2.12 -2.16 -8.19
N LEU A 71 -2.45 -3.44 -8.08
CA LEU A 71 -2.05 -4.27 -6.93
C LEU A 71 -0.53 -4.43 -6.85
N GLU A 72 0.14 -4.67 -7.97
CA GLU A 72 1.59 -4.78 -8.01
C GLU A 72 2.29 -3.49 -7.57
N LEU A 73 1.70 -2.32 -7.87
CA LEU A 73 2.22 -1.04 -7.42
C LEU A 73 2.09 -0.88 -5.90
N ILE A 74 0.88 -1.11 -5.38
CA ILE A 74 0.59 -1.02 -3.94
C ILE A 74 1.49 -1.96 -3.16
N TYR A 75 1.63 -3.21 -3.62
CA TYR A 75 2.35 -4.24 -2.90
C TYR A 75 3.86 -4.08 -2.91
N ARG A 76 4.43 -3.47 -3.95
CA ARG A 76 5.88 -3.26 -4.06
C ARG A 76 6.33 -1.91 -3.52
N ALA A 77 5.44 -0.93 -3.40
CA ALA A 77 5.78 0.38 -2.86
C ALA A 77 6.49 0.31 -1.48
N PRO A 78 6.04 -0.48 -0.48
CA PRO A 78 6.75 -0.60 0.80
C PRO A 78 8.09 -1.35 0.72
N CYS A 79 8.37 -2.05 -0.38
CA CYS A 79 9.62 -2.79 -0.58
C CYS A 79 10.73 -1.93 -1.20
N ASN A 80 10.42 -0.71 -1.66
CA ASN A 80 11.43 0.20 -2.18
C ASN A 80 12.25 0.81 -1.01
N GLU A 81 13.57 0.63 -1.06
CA GLU A 81 14.51 1.12 -0.03
C GLU A 81 14.60 2.65 0.01
N GLU A 82 14.16 3.34 -1.03
CA GLU A 82 14.10 4.81 -1.09
C GLU A 82 12.93 5.40 -0.29
N GLN A 83 12.00 4.57 0.19
CA GLN A 83 10.85 5.07 0.95
C GLN A 83 11.27 5.62 2.32
N PRO A 84 10.62 6.71 2.79
CA PRO A 84 10.81 7.19 4.15
C PRO A 84 10.51 6.09 5.16
N SER A 85 11.37 5.93 6.17
CA SER A 85 11.25 4.82 7.13
C SER A 85 9.91 4.81 7.85
N SER A 86 9.36 5.98 8.15
CA SER A 86 8.06 6.13 8.82
C SER A 86 6.88 5.90 7.89
N ALA A 87 7.09 5.87 6.58
CA ALA A 87 6.05 5.60 5.59
C ALA A 87 5.80 4.09 5.40
N VAL A 88 6.81 3.25 5.64
CA VAL A 88 6.76 1.80 5.35
C VAL A 88 5.60 1.11 6.07
N MET A 89 5.39 1.36 7.36
CA MET A 89 4.32 0.69 8.11
C MET A 89 2.91 1.11 7.63
N PRO A 90 2.59 2.41 7.46
CA PRO A 90 1.34 2.82 6.82
C PRO A 90 1.14 2.26 5.41
N MET A 91 2.20 2.18 4.59
CA MET A 91 2.11 1.54 3.28
C MET A 91 1.80 0.04 3.36
N ASN A 92 2.31 -0.67 4.36
CA ASN A 92 1.90 -2.06 4.59
C ASN A 92 0.44 -2.16 5.08
N ALA A 93 -0.05 -1.16 5.82
CA ALA A 93 -1.41 -1.16 6.36
C ALA A 93 -2.48 -1.06 5.25
N VAL A 94 -2.23 -0.26 4.20
CA VAL A 94 -3.18 -0.10 3.07
C VAL A 94 -3.36 -1.36 2.23
N HIS A 95 -2.53 -2.40 2.41
CA HIS A 95 -2.81 -3.71 1.82
C HIS A 95 -4.12 -4.32 2.34
N SER A 96 -4.65 -3.83 3.46
CA SER A 96 -5.99 -4.21 3.93
C SER A 96 -7.13 -3.76 3.01
N LEU A 97 -6.89 -2.79 2.12
CA LEU A 97 -7.85 -2.23 1.18
C LEU A 97 -8.01 -3.05 -0.12
N THR A 98 -7.06 -3.94 -0.40
CA THR A 98 -6.97 -4.62 -1.70
C THR A 98 -7.62 -6.01 -1.84
N PRO A 99 -8.11 -6.71 -0.78
CA PRO A 99 -8.65 -8.06 -0.94
C PRO A 99 -9.79 -8.19 -1.97
N GLU A 100 -10.68 -7.21 -2.06
CA GLU A 100 -11.79 -7.24 -3.03
C GLU A 100 -11.27 -7.23 -4.47
N LEU A 101 -10.39 -6.30 -4.80
CA LEU A 101 -9.72 -6.24 -6.10
C LEU A 101 -8.92 -7.52 -6.37
N ALA A 102 -8.22 -8.06 -5.38
CA ALA A 102 -7.47 -9.30 -5.52
C ALA A 102 -8.36 -10.51 -5.85
N GLU A 103 -9.61 -10.55 -5.33
CA GLU A 103 -10.58 -11.60 -5.65
C GLU A 103 -11.19 -11.46 -7.06
N MET A 104 -11.09 -10.28 -7.69
CA MET A 104 -11.55 -10.03 -9.06
C MET A 104 -10.54 -10.42 -10.15
N LEU A 105 -9.31 -10.78 -9.78
CA LEU A 105 -8.30 -11.23 -10.74
C LEU A 105 -8.69 -12.53 -11.44
N SER A 106 -8.28 -12.69 -12.69
CA SER A 106 -8.25 -14.00 -13.34
C SER A 106 -7.31 -14.95 -12.59
N ALA A 107 -7.55 -16.27 -12.67
CA ALA A 107 -6.69 -17.26 -12.03
C ALA A 107 -5.20 -17.10 -12.37
N LYS A 108 -4.89 -16.79 -13.63
CA LYS A 108 -3.53 -16.59 -14.13
C LYS A 108 -2.86 -15.37 -13.50
N ASP A 109 -3.55 -14.24 -13.45
CA ASP A 109 -2.98 -13.03 -12.84
C ASP A 109 -2.90 -13.15 -11.32
N ALA A 110 -3.88 -13.80 -10.70
CA ALA A 110 -3.87 -14.09 -9.27
C ALA A 110 -2.67 -14.97 -8.88
N GLU A 111 -2.36 -16.00 -9.66
CA GLU A 111 -1.16 -16.83 -9.47
C GLU A 111 0.13 -16.00 -9.54
N ALA A 112 0.29 -15.19 -10.59
CA ALA A 112 1.48 -14.36 -10.77
C ALA A 112 1.67 -13.37 -9.60
N VAL A 113 0.59 -12.69 -9.19
CA VAL A 113 0.61 -11.75 -8.06
C VAL A 113 0.88 -12.49 -6.76
N LEU A 114 0.27 -13.66 -6.53
CA LEU A 114 0.45 -14.47 -5.32
C LEU A 114 1.89 -14.94 -5.15
N GLU A 115 2.51 -15.42 -6.21
CA GLU A 115 3.90 -15.87 -6.19
C GLU A 115 4.84 -14.73 -5.82
N GLN A 116 4.70 -13.57 -6.47
CA GLN A 116 5.53 -12.41 -6.18
C GLN A 116 5.28 -11.88 -4.76
N TYR A 117 4.02 -11.76 -4.37
CA TYR A 117 3.64 -11.29 -3.03
C TYR A 117 4.19 -12.18 -1.91
N LYS A 118 4.23 -13.50 -2.11
CA LYS A 118 4.82 -14.45 -1.15
C LYS A 118 6.34 -14.30 -1.03
N LYS A 119 7.04 -13.87 -2.09
CA LYS A 119 8.49 -13.59 -2.09
C LYS A 119 8.78 -12.28 -1.35
N ASP A 120 8.02 -11.23 -1.66
CA ASP A 120 8.19 -9.90 -1.05
C ASP A 120 7.85 -9.94 0.45
N TYR A 121 6.84 -10.74 0.83
CA TYR A 121 6.36 -10.88 2.20
C TYR A 121 6.52 -12.34 2.71
N PRO A 122 7.72 -12.72 3.20
CA PRO A 122 7.98 -14.07 3.71
C PRO A 122 7.18 -14.35 4.99
N ARG A 123 6.88 -15.63 5.24
CA ARG A 123 5.93 -16.08 6.28
C ARG A 123 6.17 -15.48 7.67
N ASN A 124 7.42 -15.31 8.07
CA ASN A 124 7.82 -14.77 9.38
C ASN A 124 7.70 -13.23 9.49
N LYS A 125 7.47 -12.51 8.38
CA LYS A 125 7.32 -11.05 8.33
C LYS A 125 5.89 -10.60 7.99
N ARG A 126 4.92 -11.52 7.93
CA ARG A 126 3.55 -11.20 7.49
C ARG A 126 2.71 -10.57 8.60
N PHE A 127 2.22 -9.36 8.33
CA PHE A 127 1.14 -8.74 9.08
C PHE A 127 -0.22 -9.39 8.77
N PRO A 128 -1.26 -9.15 9.59
CA PRO A 128 -2.61 -9.60 9.29
C PRO A 128 -3.11 -9.21 7.89
N ALA A 129 -2.84 -7.98 7.44
CA ALA A 129 -3.17 -7.52 6.09
C ALA A 129 -2.59 -8.43 5.00
N HIS A 130 -1.32 -8.84 5.13
CA HIS A 130 -0.66 -9.71 4.16
C HIS A 130 -1.31 -11.09 4.10
N LYS A 131 -1.76 -11.61 5.24
CA LYS A 131 -2.46 -12.91 5.29
C LYS A 131 -3.81 -12.82 4.59
N ASN A 132 -4.51 -11.69 4.70
CA ASN A 132 -5.80 -11.47 4.04
C ASN A 132 -5.63 -11.36 2.52
N VAL A 133 -4.63 -10.59 2.06
CA VAL A 133 -4.27 -10.51 0.63
C VAL A 133 -3.95 -11.89 0.07
N ILE A 134 -3.12 -12.68 0.76
CA ILE A 134 -2.77 -14.03 0.30
C ILE A 134 -4.00 -14.93 0.19
N LYS A 135 -4.93 -14.86 1.16
CA LYS A 135 -6.17 -15.65 1.10
C LYS A 135 -7.06 -15.23 -0.08
N ALA A 136 -7.17 -13.92 -0.35
CA ALA A 136 -7.91 -13.39 -1.49
C ALA A 136 -7.33 -13.89 -2.81
N LEU A 137 -6.01 -13.75 -3.00
CA LEU A 137 -5.31 -14.25 -4.18
C LEU A 137 -5.41 -15.78 -4.34
N GLU A 138 -5.34 -16.54 -3.24
CA GLU A 138 -5.53 -18.01 -3.27
C GLU A 138 -6.97 -18.43 -3.62
N ARG A 139 -7.97 -17.56 -3.41
CA ARG A 139 -9.34 -17.78 -3.87
C ARG A 139 -9.49 -17.47 -5.36
N ALA A 140 -8.96 -16.33 -5.81
CA ALA A 140 -8.96 -15.96 -7.23
C ALA A 140 -8.19 -16.97 -8.10
N GLN A 141 -7.05 -17.48 -7.63
CA GLN A 141 -6.27 -18.50 -8.35
C GLN A 141 -7.06 -19.80 -8.63
N LYS A 142 -8.04 -20.13 -7.79
CA LYS A 142 -8.83 -21.37 -7.88
C LYS A 142 -10.16 -21.21 -8.64
N SER A 143 -10.49 -19.98 -9.03
CA SER A 143 -11.74 -19.63 -9.72
C SER A 143 -11.58 -19.78 -11.22
#